data_AF-R9TBU5-F1
#
_entry.id   AF-R9TBU5-F1
#
_cell.length_a   1.000
_cell.length_b   1.000
_cell.length_c   1.000
_cell.angle_alpha   90.00
_cell.angle_beta   90.00
_cell.angle_gamma   90.00
#
_symmetry.space_group_name_H-M   'P 1'
#
loop_
_entity.id
_entity.type
_entity.pdbx_description
1 polymer ?
#
loop_
_entity_poly.entity_id
_entity_poly.type
_entity_poly.pdbx_seq_one_letter_code
_entity_poly.pdbx_strand_id
1 'polypeptide(L)'
;MDDSSKLAALAVISPFLIIAILIFALVSPNGSEYISWIFLLAMIVISVIFLCGKGTWAIAGFNTMNDSEKSQYDTKKLASLVGLVSLTTIPLILSAIIESEGLLIFSIILMVCASIFVIVFCNKRCML
;
A
#
# COMPACT_ATOMS: atom_id res chain seq x y z
N MET A 1 21.66 7.38 -2.62
CA MET A 1 20.49 6.50 -2.82
C MET A 1 20.41 6.21 -4.30
N ASP A 2 20.65 4.96 -4.69
CA ASP A 2 20.48 4.47 -6.07
C ASP A 2 19.02 4.71 -6.53
N ASP A 3 18.78 5.03 -7.81
CA ASP A 3 17.45 5.38 -8.32
C ASP A 3 16.43 4.24 -8.14
N SER A 4 16.89 2.99 -8.08
CA SER A 4 16.06 1.81 -7.75
C SER A 4 15.54 1.83 -6.30
N SER A 5 16.33 2.33 -5.35
CA SER A 5 15.94 2.48 -3.93
C SER A 5 14.94 3.63 -3.71
N LYS A 6 14.90 4.61 -4.61
CA LYS A 6 13.87 5.68 -4.61
C LYS A 6 12.51 5.14 -5.07
N LEU A 7 12.47 4.23 -6.04
CA LEU A 7 11.24 3.62 -6.54
C LEU A 7 10.49 2.90 -5.42
N ALA A 8 11.21 2.04 -4.70
CA ALA A 8 10.63 1.18 -3.69
C ALA A 8 10.24 1.96 -2.42
N ALA A 9 10.99 3.00 -2.07
CA ALA A 9 10.63 3.92 -0.99
C ALA A 9 9.40 4.77 -1.35
N LEU A 10 9.35 5.44 -2.50
CA LEU A 10 8.25 6.35 -2.86
C LEU A 10 6.95 5.64 -3.30
N ALA A 11 7.04 4.44 -3.86
CA ALA A 11 5.87 3.61 -4.20
C ALA A 11 5.12 3.12 -2.95
N VAL A 12 5.85 2.89 -1.86
CA VAL A 12 5.32 2.27 -0.65
C VAL A 12 5.03 3.32 0.44
N ILE A 13 5.61 4.53 0.41
CA ILE A 13 5.37 5.54 1.47
C ILE A 13 3.98 6.21 1.38
N SER A 14 3.37 6.31 0.19
CA SER A 14 2.11 7.04 -0.01
C SER A 14 0.87 6.46 0.72
N PRO A 15 0.64 5.14 0.75
CA PRO A 15 -0.48 4.55 1.51
C PRO A 15 -0.35 4.74 3.03
N PHE A 16 0.87 4.78 3.55
CA PHE A 16 1.15 4.74 4.99
C PHE A 16 0.96 6.11 5.66
N LEU A 17 1.29 7.19 4.94
CA LEU A 17 1.03 8.56 5.39
C LEU A 17 -0.47 8.89 5.38
N ILE A 18 -1.22 8.37 4.40
CA ILE A 18 -2.67 8.55 4.31
C ILE A 18 -3.37 7.74 5.42
N ILE A 19 -2.90 6.54 5.73
CA ILE A 19 -3.38 5.70 6.85
C ILE A 19 -3.09 6.34 8.22
N ALA A 20 -1.92 6.97 8.42
CA ALA A 20 -1.60 7.71 9.65
C ALA A 20 -2.55 8.91 9.87
N ILE A 21 -2.93 9.60 8.79
CA ILE A 21 -3.92 10.69 8.81
C ILE A 21 -5.34 10.14 9.00
N LEU A 22 -5.66 8.97 8.45
CA LEU A 22 -6.96 8.31 8.64
C LEU A 22 -7.15 7.75 10.04
N ILE A 23 -6.12 7.16 10.66
CA ILE A 23 -6.15 6.73 12.06
C ILE A 23 -6.36 7.94 12.98
N PHE A 24 -5.72 9.08 12.69
CA PHE A 24 -5.95 10.35 13.40
C PHE A 24 -7.40 10.87 13.24
N ALA A 25 -8.04 10.64 12.08
CA ALA A 25 -9.43 11.02 11.84
C ALA A 25 -10.46 10.02 12.39
N LEU A 26 -10.15 8.72 12.44
CA LEU A 26 -11.01 7.64 12.93
C LEU A 26 -11.04 7.52 14.45
N VAL A 27 -9.98 7.98 15.13
CA VAL A 27 -9.96 8.16 16.60
C VAL A 27 -10.77 9.41 17.01
N SER A 28 -11.34 10.17 16.06
CA SER A 28 -12.26 11.24 16.40
C SER A 28 -13.53 10.62 17.02
N PRO A 29 -13.88 10.93 18.28
CA PRO A 29 -14.98 10.29 19.02
C PRO A 29 -16.39 10.58 18.46
N ASN A 30 -16.50 11.23 17.29
CA ASN A 30 -17.74 11.68 16.65
C ASN A 30 -17.88 11.18 15.18
N GLY A 31 -16.98 10.32 14.70
CA GLY A 31 -17.00 9.80 13.32
C GLY A 31 -18.09 8.75 13.09
N SER A 32 -18.82 8.86 11.98
CA SER A 32 -19.84 7.88 11.56
C SER A 32 -19.21 6.53 11.22
N GLU A 33 -19.61 5.47 11.93
CA GLU A 33 -19.15 4.07 11.77
C GLU A 33 -19.17 3.58 10.30
N TYR A 34 -20.10 4.11 9.49
CA TYR A 34 -20.26 3.78 8.08
C TYR A 34 -19.07 4.21 7.21
N ILE A 35 -18.34 5.26 7.60
CA ILE A 35 -17.18 5.76 6.86
C ILE A 35 -16.07 4.71 6.83
N SER A 36 -15.81 4.04 7.96
CA SER A 36 -14.79 3.01 8.09
C SER A 36 -15.08 1.80 7.19
N TRP A 37 -16.35 1.38 7.11
CA TRP A 37 -16.79 0.28 6.24
C TRP A 37 -16.68 0.61 4.75
N ILE A 38 -17.05 1.84 4.34
CA ILE A 38 -16.88 2.30 2.96
C ILE A 38 -15.39 2.32 2.59
N PHE A 39 -14.54 2.81 3.49
CA PHE A 39 -13.10 2.84 3.27
C PHE A 39 -12.48 1.44 3.16
N LEU A 40 -12.93 0.49 4.01
CA LEU A 40 -12.54 -0.91 3.93
C LEU A 40 -12.87 -1.51 2.56
N LEU A 41 -14.11 -1.30 2.08
CA LEU A 41 -14.53 -1.78 0.76
C LEU A 41 -13.69 -1.18 -0.37
N ALA A 42 -13.40 0.13 -0.30
CA ALA A 42 -12.54 0.80 -1.28
C ALA A 42 -11.13 0.21 -1.32
N MET A 43 -10.53 -0.07 -0.15
CA MET A 43 -9.20 -0.68 -0.08
C MET A 43 -9.17 -2.11 -0.61
N ILE A 44 -10.25 -2.89 -0.40
CA ILE A 44 -10.38 -4.22 -1.02
C ILE A 44 -10.39 -4.10 -2.55
N VAL A 45 -11.21 -3.21 -3.10
CA VAL A 45 -11.32 -2.99 -4.56
C VAL A 45 -9.97 -2.55 -5.16
N ILE A 46 -9.31 -1.58 -4.54
CA ILE A 46 -8.00 -1.09 -4.99
C ILE A 46 -6.96 -2.23 -4.95
N SER A 47 -6.93 -3.01 -3.87
CA SER A 47 -6.02 -4.15 -3.75
C SER A 47 -6.25 -5.17 -4.87
N VAL A 48 -7.50 -5.49 -5.20
CA VAL A 48 -7.84 -6.39 -6.32
C VAL A 48 -7.38 -5.83 -7.66
N ILE A 49 -7.60 -4.53 -7.93
CA ILE A 49 -7.14 -3.88 -9.16
C ILE A 49 -5.62 -4.02 -9.32
N PHE A 50 -4.86 -3.77 -8.24
CA PHE A 50 -3.42 -3.94 -8.23
C PHE A 50 -2.97 -5.39 -8.45
N LEU A 51 -3.62 -6.35 -7.79
CA LEU A 51 -3.32 -7.78 -7.95
C LEU A 51 -3.51 -8.25 -9.39
N CYS A 52 -4.49 -7.69 -10.12
CA CYS A 52 -4.66 -7.92 -11.56
C CYS A 52 -3.55 -7.32 -12.43
N GLY A 53 -2.52 -6.70 -11.85
CA GLY A 53 -1.41 -6.05 -12.52
C GLY A 53 -1.78 -4.70 -13.15
N LYS A 54 -2.82 -4.05 -12.63
CA LYS A 54 -3.30 -2.73 -13.06
C LYS A 54 -3.06 -1.69 -11.97
N GLY A 55 -3.38 -0.42 -12.22
CA GLY A 55 -3.35 0.61 -11.18
C GLY A 55 -2.00 1.28 -10.95
N THR A 56 -1.03 1.12 -11.86
CA THR A 56 0.29 1.77 -11.76
C THR A 56 0.23 3.30 -11.64
N TRP A 57 -0.86 3.92 -12.10
CA TRP A 57 -1.16 5.35 -11.92
C TRP A 57 -1.26 5.79 -10.45
N ALA A 58 -1.44 4.87 -9.50
CA ALA A 58 -1.44 5.16 -8.07
C ALA A 58 -0.10 4.83 -7.37
N ILE A 59 0.93 4.45 -8.13
CA ILE A 59 2.27 4.16 -7.60
C ILE A 59 3.14 5.42 -7.72
N ALA A 60 3.15 6.27 -6.68
CA ALA A 60 3.82 7.57 -6.71
C ALA A 60 5.31 7.50 -7.07
N GLY A 61 6.04 6.51 -6.54
CA GLY A 61 7.44 6.27 -6.89
C GLY A 61 7.66 5.93 -8.36
N PHE A 62 6.74 5.16 -8.96
CA PHE A 62 6.78 4.83 -10.38
C PHE A 62 6.41 6.03 -11.23
N ASN A 63 5.39 6.80 -10.83
CA ASN A 63 4.93 7.96 -11.61
C ASN A 63 5.95 9.09 -11.70
N THR A 64 6.79 9.26 -10.67
CA THR A 64 7.86 10.28 -10.62
C THR A 64 9.02 9.98 -11.58
N MET A 65 9.15 8.73 -12.04
CA MET A 65 10.18 8.34 -13.00
C MET A 65 9.93 8.91 -14.40
N ASN A 66 11.02 9.15 -15.13
CA ASN A 66 10.94 9.44 -16.56
C ASN A 66 10.62 8.16 -17.37
N ASP A 67 10.30 8.33 -18.65
CA ASP A 67 9.85 7.19 -19.49
C ASP A 67 10.96 6.14 -19.72
N SER A 68 12.23 6.56 -19.75
CA SER A 68 13.38 5.67 -19.87
C SER A 68 13.50 4.75 -18.64
N GLU A 69 13.40 5.31 -17.44
CA GLU A 69 13.40 4.57 -16.18
C GLU A 69 12.20 3.63 -16.07
N LYS A 70 10.99 4.11 -16.40
CA LYS A 70 9.76 3.30 -16.38
C LYS A 70 9.86 2.08 -17.30
N SER A 71 10.52 2.23 -18.45
CA SER A 71 10.66 1.15 -19.44
C SER A 71 11.46 -0.05 -18.92
N GLN A 72 12.26 0.12 -17.86
CA GLN A 72 13.05 -0.95 -17.25
C GLN A 72 12.22 -1.90 -16.38
N TYR A 73 10.94 -1.59 -16.13
CA TYR A 73 10.11 -2.34 -15.19
C TYR A 73 8.98 -3.11 -15.88
N ASP A 74 8.77 -4.35 -15.42
CA ASP A 74 7.56 -5.11 -15.64
C ASP A 74 6.43 -4.51 -14.77
N THR A 75 5.67 -3.61 -15.39
CA THR A 75 4.56 -2.88 -14.75
C THR A 75 3.49 -3.80 -14.17
N LYS A 76 3.27 -4.97 -14.77
CA LYS A 76 2.28 -5.95 -14.31
C LYS A 76 2.74 -6.57 -13.00
N LYS A 77 3.99 -7.03 -12.92
CA LYS A 77 4.57 -7.57 -11.68
C LYS A 77 4.66 -6.51 -10.59
N LEU A 78 5.10 -5.30 -10.93
CA LEU A 78 5.19 -4.18 -10.01
C LEU A 78 3.83 -3.88 -9.37
N ALA A 79 2.78 -3.74 -10.19
CA ALA A 79 1.42 -3.52 -9.71
C ALA A 79 0.92 -4.66 -8.82
N SER A 80 1.12 -5.92 -9.21
CA SER A 80 0.69 -7.07 -8.41
C SER A 80 1.38 -7.14 -7.04
N LEU A 81 2.66 -6.78 -6.95
CA LEU A 81 3.37 -6.73 -5.66
C LEU A 81 2.87 -5.59 -4.77
N VAL A 82 2.61 -4.41 -5.35
CA VAL A 82 1.97 -3.32 -4.60
C VAL A 82 0.58 -3.73 -4.09
N GLY A 83 -0.16 -4.54 -4.87
CA GLY A 83 -1.44 -5.12 -4.45
C GLY A 83 -1.31 -6.01 -3.21
N LEU A 84 -0.24 -6.80 -3.09
CA LEU A 84 0.01 -7.62 -1.90
C LEU A 84 0.24 -6.74 -0.65
N VAL A 85 0.94 -5.63 -0.79
CA VAL A 85 1.11 -4.65 0.31
C VAL A 85 -0.22 -3.97 0.63
N SER A 86 -0.99 -3.58 -0.38
CA SER A 86 -2.30 -2.96 -0.21
C SER A 86 -3.28 -3.84 0.58
N LEU A 87 -3.24 -5.17 0.41
CA LEU A 87 -4.07 -6.10 1.19
C LEU A 87 -3.81 -6.03 2.70
N THR A 88 -2.59 -5.69 3.12
CA THR A 88 -2.25 -5.59 4.55
C THR A 88 -2.96 -4.43 5.26
N THR A 89 -3.56 -3.51 4.51
CA THR A 89 -4.37 -2.41 5.06
C THR A 89 -5.75 -2.87 5.55
N ILE A 90 -6.26 -4.00 5.04
CA ILE A 90 -7.55 -4.58 5.42
C ILE A 90 -7.61 -4.92 6.91
N PRO A 91 -6.70 -5.75 7.48
CA PRO A 91 -6.73 -6.06 8.91
C PRO A 91 -6.45 -4.83 9.78
N LEU A 92 -5.71 -3.84 9.26
CA LEU A 92 -5.48 -2.57 9.96
C LEU A 92 -6.78 -1.77 10.11
N ILE A 93 -7.55 -1.59 9.03
CA ILE A 93 -8.84 -0.89 9.09
C ILE A 93 -9.82 -1.68 9.95
N LEU A 94 -9.82 -3.01 9.82
CA LEU A 94 -10.66 -3.87 10.65
C LEU A 94 -10.35 -3.71 12.13
N SER A 95 -9.08 -3.59 12.51
CA SER A 95 -8.66 -3.36 13.90
C SER A 95 -9.25 -2.09 14.52
N ALA A 96 -9.43 -1.04 13.72
CA ALA A 96 -10.09 0.19 14.16
C ALA A 96 -11.61 0.00 14.32
N ILE A 97 -12.25 -0.75 13.41
CA ILE A 97 -13.70 -1.02 13.46
C ILE A 97 -14.08 -1.88 14.68
N ILE A 98 -13.28 -2.90 14.98
CA ILE A 98 -13.53 -3.81 16.11
C ILE A 98 -12.81 -3.39 17.39
N GLU A 99 -12.18 -2.21 17.39
CA GLU A 99 -11.43 -1.65 18.53
C GLU A 99 -10.40 -2.62 19.14
N SER A 100 -9.70 -3.38 18.28
CA SER A 100 -8.75 -4.41 18.70
C SER A 100 -7.31 -3.92 18.60
N GLU A 101 -6.72 -3.61 19.74
CA GLU A 101 -5.31 -3.22 19.85
C GLU A 101 -4.35 -4.33 19.36
N GLY A 102 -4.65 -5.60 19.67
CA GLY A 102 -3.84 -6.73 19.23
C GLY A 102 -3.82 -6.88 17.70
N LEU A 103 -4.98 -6.73 17.06
CA LEU A 103 -5.07 -6.74 15.60
C LEU A 103 -4.39 -5.52 14.98
N LEU A 104 -4.45 -4.36 15.63
CA LEU A 104 -3.77 -3.14 15.19
C LEU A 104 -2.26 -3.33 15.17
N ILE A 105 -1.67 -3.81 16.28
CA ILE A 105 -0.23 -4.07 16.37
C ILE A 105 0.20 -5.12 15.35
N PHE A 106 -0.53 -6.22 15.24
CA PHE A 106 -0.27 -7.27 14.25
C PHE A 106 -0.28 -6.71 12.82
N SER A 107 -1.28 -5.88 12.49
CA SER A 107 -1.44 -5.30 11.16
C SER A 107 -0.32 -4.33 10.81
N ILE A 108 0.15 -3.53 11.76
CA ILE A 108 1.31 -2.64 11.57
C ILE A 108 2.56 -3.47 11.27
N ILE A 109 2.83 -4.53 12.04
CA ILE A 109 3.98 -5.42 11.82
C ILE A 109 3.89 -6.07 10.44
N LEU A 110 2.74 -6.65 10.10
CA LEU A 110 2.49 -7.29 8.81
C LEU A 110 2.77 -6.35 7.64
N MET A 111 2.29 -5.11 7.76
CA MET A 111 2.41 -4.08 6.74
C MET A 111 3.87 -3.63 6.55
N VAL A 112 4.64 -3.47 7.64
CA VAL A 112 6.09 -3.19 7.57
C VAL A 112 6.84 -4.35 6.94
N CYS A 113 6.57 -5.59 7.35
CA CYS A 113 7.19 -6.77 6.77
C CYS A 113 6.90 -6.91 5.27
N ALA A 114 5.65 -6.70 4.86
CA ALA A 114 5.24 -6.75 3.45
C ALA A 114 5.93 -5.66 2.62
N SER A 115 6.09 -4.47 3.19
CA SER A 115 6.81 -3.35 2.55
C SER A 115 8.26 -3.70 2.28
N ILE A 116 8.97 -4.21 3.29
CA ILE A 116 10.36 -4.64 3.15
C ILE A 116 10.46 -5.77 2.11
N PHE A 117 9.56 -6.75 2.18
CA PHE A 117 9.50 -7.84 1.22
C PHE A 117 9.36 -7.33 -0.22
N VAL A 118 8.42 -6.41 -0.48
CA VAL A 118 8.21 -5.85 -1.82
C VAL A 118 9.39 -5.02 -2.27
N ILE A 119 10.02 -4.24 -1.40
CA ILE A 119 11.24 -3.48 -1.75
C ILE A 119 12.33 -4.44 -2.24
N VAL A 120 12.61 -5.50 -1.48
CA VAL A 120 13.65 -6.48 -1.83
C VAL A 120 13.29 -7.25 -3.09
N PHE A 121 12.01 -7.62 -3.26
CA PHE A 121 11.56 -8.45 -4.36
C PHE A 121 11.43 -7.66 -5.67
N CYS A 122 10.92 -6.43 -5.63
CA CYS A 122 10.85 -5.53 -6.78
C CYS A 122 12.23 -5.34 -7.42
N ASN A 123 13.25 -5.09 -6.60
CA ASN A 123 14.62 -4.89 -7.07
C ASN A 123 15.21 -6.12 -7.77
N LYS A 124 14.70 -7.33 -7.48
CA LYS A 124 15.19 -8.58 -8.09
C LYS A 124 14.34 -9.11 -9.23
N ARG A 125 13.05 -8.77 -9.29
CA ARG A 125 12.08 -9.50 -10.13
C ARG A 125 11.18 -8.60 -10.97
N CYS A 126 11.13 -7.30 -10.69
CA CYS A 126 10.34 -6.35 -11.46
C CYS A 126 11.13 -5.64 -12.54
N MET A 127 12.46 -5.71 -12.55
CA MET A 127 13.26 -5.24 -13.68
C MET A 127 13.17 -6.23 -14.84
N LEU A 128 13.12 -5.70 -16.07
CA LEU A 128 13.13 -6.47 -17.32
C LEU A 128 14.51 -7.10 -17.60
#